data_AF-Q47ES0-F1
#
_entry.id   AF-Q47ES0-F1
#
_cell.length_a   1.000
_cell.length_b   1.000
_cell.length_c   1.000
_cell.angle_alpha   90.00
_cell.angle_beta   90.00
_cell.angle_gamma   90.00
#
_symmetry.space_group_name_H-M   'P 1'
#
loop_
_entity.id
_entity.type
_entity.pdbx_description
1 polymer ?
#
loop_
_entity_poly.entity_id
_entity_poly.type
_entity_poly.pdbx_seq_one_letter_code
_entity_poly.pdbx_strand_id
1 'polypeptide(L)'
;MGLAFGVTDHMKRMFLSGLAVFIAWTLIDTLVHRLLLQALYESTPAIWRPLAELDSVLIVAVTVFLIAVFITAYKALVRPKSLTCGLTLGALMGLALGASAGFGTYIHSPIPLVLAWCWFGLGTIKGLIAGVILGLLIVEERNG
;
A
#
# COMPACT_ATOMS: atom_id res chain seq x y z
N MET A 1 35.24 13.89 8.98
CA MET A 1 34.87 12.46 9.06
C MET A 1 33.51 12.33 9.77
N GLY A 2 32.41 12.63 9.09
CA GLY A 2 31.06 12.71 9.72
C GLY A 2 29.88 12.28 8.82
N LEU A 3 30.13 11.82 7.60
CA LEU A 3 29.07 11.49 6.63
C LEU A 3 28.54 10.05 6.75
N ALA A 4 29.25 9.14 7.43
CA ALA A 4 28.88 7.73 7.49
C ALA A 4 27.76 7.42 8.51
N PHE A 5 27.63 8.21 9.58
CA PHE A 5 26.63 7.95 10.64
C PHE A 5 25.21 8.40 10.24
N GLY A 6 25.05 9.48 9.47
CA GLY A 6 23.73 9.96 9.03
C GLY A 6 23.09 9.06 7.96
N VAL A 7 23.84 8.70 6.91
CA VAL A 7 23.35 7.87 5.80
C VAL A 7 22.82 6.51 6.26
N THR A 8 23.46 5.90 7.27
CA THR A 8 23.01 4.61 7.79
C THR A 8 21.68 4.69 8.54
N ASP A 9 21.41 5.77 9.27
CA ASP A 9 20.11 5.97 9.95
C ASP A 9 18.96 6.18 8.96
N HIS A 10 19.19 6.97 7.90
CA HIS A 10 18.19 7.20 6.86
C HIS A 10 17.85 5.92 6.08
N MET A 11 18.86 5.14 5.69
CA MET A 11 18.66 3.87 5.00
C MET A 11 17.92 2.87 5.90
N LYS A 12 18.26 2.81 7.19
CA LYS A 12 17.57 1.99 8.18
C LYS A 12 16.11 2.39 8.32
N ARG A 13 15.80 3.68 8.45
CA ARG A 13 14.42 4.18 8.55
C ARG A 13 13.59 3.86 7.31
N MET A 14 14.18 4.01 6.12
CA MET A 14 13.52 3.61 4.87
C MET A 14 13.21 2.12 4.84
N PHE A 15 14.20 1.29 5.17
CA PHE A 15 14.04 -0.16 5.19
C PHE A 15 12.98 -0.59 6.21
N LEU A 16 13.05 -0.07 7.44
CA LEU A 16 12.07 -0.34 8.49
C LEU A 16 10.67 0.13 8.10
N SER A 17 10.54 1.28 7.44
CA SER A 17 9.26 1.75 6.92
C SER A 17 8.71 0.79 5.87
N GLY A 18 9.53 0.39 4.89
CA GLY A 18 9.12 -0.55 3.86
C GLY A 18 8.70 -1.90 4.43
N LEU A 19 9.48 -2.43 5.37
CA LEU A 19 9.16 -3.68 6.06
C LEU A 19 7.86 -3.57 6.87
N ALA A 20 7.66 -2.48 7.60
CA ALA A 20 6.45 -2.25 8.38
C ALA A 20 5.20 -2.14 7.47
N VAL A 21 5.30 -1.42 6.35
CA VAL A 21 4.21 -1.34 5.36
C VAL A 21 3.94 -2.71 4.74
N PHE A 22 4.98 -3.46 4.38
CA PHE A 22 4.85 -4.80 3.79
C PHE A 22 4.11 -5.76 4.71
N ILE A 23 4.49 -5.80 5.99
CA ILE A 23 3.84 -6.63 7.00
C ILE A 23 2.38 -6.20 7.16
N ALA A 24 2.13 -4.89 7.34
CA ALA A 24 0.77 -4.40 7.56
C ALA A 24 -0.15 -4.67 6.37
N TRP A 25 0.34 -4.47 5.14
CA TRP A 25 -0.41 -4.75 3.91
C TRP A 25 -0.66 -6.24 3.72
N THR A 26 0.34 -7.09 3.96
CA THR A 26 0.18 -8.55 3.82
C THR A 26 -0.84 -9.08 4.82
N LEU A 27 -0.82 -8.58 6.06
CA LEU A 27 -1.79 -8.95 7.10
C LEU A 27 -3.21 -8.52 6.71
N ILE A 28 -3.41 -7.25 6.33
CA ILE A 28 -4.76 -6.79 5.96
C ILE A 28 -5.27 -7.43 4.68
N ASP A 29 -4.42 -7.62 3.66
CA ASP A 29 -4.81 -8.30 2.42
C ASP A 29 -5.23 -9.74 2.74
N THR A 30 -4.45 -10.48 3.53
CA THR A 30 -4.78 -11.85 3.90
C THR A 30 -6.11 -11.94 4.65
N LEU A 31 -6.33 -11.05 5.64
CA LEU A 31 -7.56 -11.04 6.44
C LEU A 31 -8.77 -10.65 5.59
N VAL A 32 -8.69 -9.56 4.83
CA VAL A 32 -9.82 -9.06 4.06
C VAL A 32 -10.18 -10.01 2.92
N HIS A 33 -9.19 -10.53 2.18
CA HIS A 33 -9.47 -11.44 1.06
C HIS A 33 -10.10 -12.76 1.54
N ARG A 34 -9.65 -13.29 2.69
CA ARG A 34 -10.19 -14.55 3.23
C ARG A 34 -11.51 -14.38 3.96
N LEU A 35 -11.65 -13.35 4.79
CA LEU A 35 -12.81 -13.23 5.68
C LEU A 35 -13.96 -12.44 5.05
N LEU A 36 -13.66 -11.46 4.19
CA LEU A 36 -14.68 -10.57 3.62
C LEU A 36 -14.95 -10.84 2.14
N LEU A 37 -13.91 -11.11 1.35
CA LEU A 37 -14.05 -11.18 -0.11
C LEU A 37 -14.21 -12.59 -0.66
N GLN A 38 -13.88 -13.62 0.11
CA GLN A 38 -13.93 -15.01 -0.36
C GLN A 38 -15.30 -15.38 -0.95
N ALA A 39 -16.39 -15.10 -0.23
CA ALA A 39 -17.74 -15.37 -0.72
C ALA A 39 -18.07 -14.60 -2.02
N LEU A 40 -17.54 -13.38 -2.18
CA LEU A 40 -17.72 -12.60 -3.40
C LEU A 40 -16.93 -13.19 -4.57
N TYR A 41 -15.72 -13.72 -4.34
CA TYR A 41 -14.95 -14.43 -5.36
C TYR A 41 -15.62 -15.72 -5.81
N GLU A 42 -16.13 -16.51 -4.87
CA GLU A 42 -16.87 -17.75 -5.15
C GLU A 42 -18.18 -17.50 -5.90
N SER A 43 -18.79 -16.33 -5.75
CA SER A 43 -19.99 -15.93 -6.51
C SER A 43 -19.70 -15.57 -7.98
N THR A 44 -18.43 -15.39 -8.35
CA THR A 44 -18.01 -14.96 -9.71
C THR A 44 -16.82 -15.76 -10.26
N PRO A 45 -16.87 -17.10 -10.23
CA PRO A 45 -15.70 -17.95 -10.46
C PRO A 45 -15.13 -17.82 -11.88
N ALA A 46 -15.96 -17.48 -12.87
CA ALA A 46 -15.56 -17.39 -14.27
C ALA A 46 -14.62 -16.19 -14.58
N ILE A 47 -14.51 -15.22 -13.68
CA ILE A 47 -13.71 -14.00 -13.88
C ILE A 47 -12.27 -14.18 -13.36
N TRP A 48 -12.09 -15.04 -12.37
CA TRP A 48 -10.82 -15.18 -11.66
C TRP A 48 -9.92 -16.22 -12.32
N ARG A 49 -8.61 -15.97 -12.27
CA ARG A 49 -7.64 -17.03 -12.58
C ARG A 49 -7.80 -18.17 -11.57
N PRO A 50 -7.63 -19.43 -11.99
CA PRO A 50 -7.52 -20.55 -11.07
C PRO A 50 -6.46 -20.29 -10.00
N LEU A 51 -6.71 -20.76 -8.77
CA LEU A 51 -5.80 -20.52 -7.64
C LEU A 51 -4.36 -21.03 -7.92
N ALA A 52 -4.24 -22.14 -8.64
CA ALA A 52 -2.96 -22.73 -9.04
C ALA A 52 -2.17 -21.86 -10.04
N GLU A 53 -2.83 -20.92 -10.72
CA GLU A 53 -2.22 -19.99 -11.68
C GLU A 53 -1.90 -18.61 -11.07
N LEU A 54 -2.21 -18.41 -9.78
CA LEU A 54 -1.82 -17.18 -9.10
C LEU A 54 -0.31 -17.17 -8.82
N ASP A 55 0.37 -16.19 -9.42
CA ASP A 55 1.80 -16.00 -9.23
C ASP A 55 2.09 -15.23 -7.93
N SER A 56 2.45 -15.98 -6.89
CA SER A 56 2.82 -15.44 -5.58
C SER A 56 4.07 -14.53 -5.63
N VAL A 57 5.01 -14.79 -6.55
CA VAL A 57 6.21 -13.95 -6.71
C VAL A 57 5.81 -12.60 -7.30
N LEU A 58 4.95 -12.60 -8.31
CA LEU A 58 4.44 -11.36 -8.89
C LEU A 58 3.63 -10.53 -7.88
N ILE A 59 2.81 -11.18 -7.05
CA ILE A 59 2.07 -10.49 -5.97
C ILE A 59 3.04 -9.76 -5.03
N VAL A 60 4.09 -10.45 -4.56
CA VAL A 60 5.11 -9.84 -3.69
C VAL A 60 5.86 -8.73 -4.43
N ALA A 61 6.25 -8.94 -5.68
CA ALA A 61 6.99 -7.96 -6.49
C ALA A 61 6.19 -6.66 -6.68
N VAL A 62 4.90 -6.76 -7.03
CA VAL A 62 4.00 -5.60 -7.17
C VAL A 62 3.81 -4.91 -5.82
N THR A 63 3.67 -5.66 -4.74
CA THR A 63 3.54 -5.12 -3.39
C THR A 63 4.77 -4.30 -3.00
N VAL A 64 5.97 -4.86 -3.19
CA VAL A 64 7.24 -4.18 -2.91
C VAL A 64 7.42 -2.95 -3.80
N PHE A 65 7.05 -3.03 -5.08
CA PHE A 65 7.09 -1.90 -6.00
C PHE A 65 6.20 -0.74 -5.51
N LEU A 66 4.95 -1.03 -5.15
CA LEU A 66 4.04 -0.01 -4.60
C LEU A 66 4.59 0.62 -3.32
N ILE A 67 5.14 -0.18 -2.41
CA ILE A 67 5.79 0.32 -1.19
C ILE A 67 6.94 1.27 -1.53
N ALA A 68 7.77 0.90 -2.50
CA ALA A 68 8.87 1.74 -2.97
C ALA A 68 8.36 3.08 -3.54
N VAL A 69 7.25 3.06 -4.29
CA VAL A 69 6.60 4.28 -4.79
C VAL A 69 6.09 5.15 -3.65
N PHE A 70 5.41 4.59 -2.64
CA PHE A 70 4.95 5.32 -1.46
C PHE A 70 6.10 5.99 -0.70
N ILE A 71 7.16 5.24 -0.41
CA ILE A 71 8.36 5.76 0.27
C ILE A 71 9.00 6.87 -0.56
N THR A 72 9.15 6.66 -1.87
CA THR A 72 9.80 7.63 -2.76
C THR A 72 8.97 8.90 -2.89
N ALA A 73 7.65 8.79 -3.09
CA ALA A 73 6.74 9.92 -3.15
C ALA A 73 6.77 10.73 -1.85
N TYR A 74 6.68 10.05 -0.70
CA TYR A 74 6.77 10.72 0.59
C TYR A 74 8.12 11.43 0.76
N LYS A 75 9.24 10.75 0.46
CA LYS A 75 10.58 11.34 0.58
C LYS A 75 10.79 12.53 -0.35
N ALA A 76 10.41 12.43 -1.62
CA ALA A 76 10.70 13.43 -2.63
C ALA A 76 9.76 14.64 -2.56
N LEU A 77 8.47 14.42 -2.32
CA LEU A 77 7.44 15.43 -2.56
C LEU A 77 6.88 16.08 -1.30
N VAL A 78 7.03 15.44 -0.13
CA VAL A 78 6.44 15.94 1.11
C VAL A 78 7.45 16.74 1.91
N ARG A 79 7.13 17.99 2.25
CA ARG A 79 7.86 18.84 3.22
C ARG A 79 6.85 19.74 3.97
N PRO A 80 6.93 19.88 5.30
CA PRO A 80 7.78 19.12 6.22
C PRO A 80 7.31 17.66 6.41
N LYS A 81 8.20 16.76 6.83
CA LYS A 81 7.81 15.40 7.27
C LYS A 81 6.99 15.49 8.55
N SER A 82 5.80 14.92 8.54
CA SER A 82 4.94 14.82 9.72
C SER A 82 3.90 13.72 9.56
N LEU A 83 3.30 13.28 10.66
CA LEU A 83 2.19 12.34 10.64
C LEU A 83 1.03 12.85 9.77
N THR A 84 0.66 14.12 9.90
CA THR A 84 -0.42 14.73 9.11
C THR A 84 -0.10 14.69 7.62
N CYS A 85 1.11 15.05 7.22
CA CYS A 85 1.50 14.99 5.80
C CYS A 85 1.57 13.54 5.28
N GLY A 86 1.99 12.60 6.12
CA GLY A 86 1.96 11.17 5.81
C GLY A 86 0.53 10.67 5.58
N LEU A 87 -0.39 11.00 6.48
CA LEU A 87 -1.82 10.70 6.34
C LEU A 87 -2.42 11.34 5.09
N THR A 88 -2.10 12.60 4.77
CA THR A 88 -2.60 13.27 3.56
C THR A 88 -2.14 12.56 2.29
N LEU A 89 -0.84 12.27 2.17
CA LEU A 89 -0.33 11.54 1.01
C LEU A 89 -0.94 10.13 0.94
N GLY A 90 -0.99 9.44 2.09
CA GLY A 90 -1.55 8.10 2.21
C GLY A 90 -3.02 8.02 1.81
N ALA A 91 -3.82 8.99 2.23
CA ALA A 91 -5.23 9.11 1.85
C ALA A 91 -5.37 9.33 0.34
N LEU A 92 -4.63 10.28 -0.25
CA LEU A 92 -4.70 10.57 -1.69
C LEU A 92 -4.29 9.36 -2.54
N MET A 93 -3.15 8.74 -2.21
CA MET A 93 -2.68 7.55 -2.93
C MET A 93 -3.57 6.33 -2.70
N GLY A 94 -4.08 6.15 -1.48
CA GLY A 94 -5.01 5.07 -1.14
C GLY A 94 -6.34 5.18 -1.87
N LEU A 95 -6.92 6.39 -1.93
CA LEU A 95 -8.12 6.68 -2.72
C LEU A 95 -7.90 6.42 -4.20
N ALA A 96 -6.76 6.86 -4.75
CA ALA A 96 -6.42 6.63 -6.16
C ALA A 96 -6.27 5.12 -6.46
N LEU A 97 -5.53 4.38 -5.65
CA LEU A 97 -5.35 2.94 -5.81
C LEU A 97 -6.65 2.18 -5.60
N GLY A 98 -7.42 2.53 -4.57
CA GLY A 98 -8.72 1.92 -4.30
C GLY A 98 -9.72 2.17 -5.43
N ALA A 99 -9.78 3.39 -5.95
CA ALA A 99 -10.67 3.73 -7.08
C ALA A 99 -10.26 3.00 -8.35
N SER A 100 -8.95 2.94 -8.64
CA SER A 100 -8.41 2.21 -9.78
C SER A 100 -8.67 0.70 -9.68
N ALA A 101 -8.38 0.08 -8.53
CA ALA A 101 -8.58 -1.35 -8.34
C ALA A 101 -10.06 -1.74 -8.27
N GLY A 102 -10.86 -1.00 -7.48
CA GLY A 102 -12.30 -1.25 -7.31
C GLY A 102 -13.11 -0.88 -8.54
N PHE A 103 -13.32 0.43 -8.73
CA PHE A 103 -14.19 0.94 -9.79
C PHE A 103 -13.57 0.82 -11.17
N GLY A 104 -12.26 0.99 -11.30
CA GLY A 104 -11.57 0.78 -12.58
C GLY A 104 -11.77 -0.65 -13.11
N THR A 105 -11.75 -1.66 -12.23
CA THR A 105 -12.08 -3.04 -12.64
C THR A 105 -13.57 -3.20 -12.94
N TYR A 106 -14.46 -2.63 -12.13
CA TYR A 106 -15.92 -2.71 -12.33
C TYR A 106 -16.38 -2.18 -13.69
N ILE A 107 -15.70 -1.18 -14.25
CA ILE A 107 -16.03 -0.60 -15.57
C ILE A 107 -15.85 -1.63 -16.70
N HIS A 108 -14.86 -2.52 -16.60
CA HIS A 108 -14.46 -3.41 -17.70
C HIS A 108 -14.65 -4.90 -17.40
N SER A 109 -14.96 -5.25 -16.15
CA SER A 109 -15.12 -6.62 -15.68
C SER A 109 -16.42 -6.75 -14.86
N PRO A 110 -17.20 -7.83 -15.04
CA PRO A 110 -18.50 -8.00 -14.39
C PRO A 110 -18.39 -8.43 -12.92
N ILE A 111 -17.55 -7.74 -12.13
CA ILE A 111 -17.46 -7.96 -10.69
C ILE A 111 -18.69 -7.38 -9.98
N PRO A 112 -19.11 -7.92 -8.82
CA PRO A 112 -20.21 -7.33 -8.06
C PRO A 112 -19.84 -5.92 -7.57
N LEU A 113 -20.79 -4.98 -7.58
CA LEU A 113 -20.56 -3.61 -7.10
C LEU A 113 -20.05 -3.57 -5.65
N VAL A 114 -20.52 -4.48 -4.80
CA VAL A 114 -20.04 -4.62 -3.42
C VAL A 114 -18.54 -4.98 -3.37
N LEU A 115 -18.04 -5.80 -4.30
CA LEU A 115 -16.62 -6.14 -4.38
C LEU A 115 -15.78 -4.92 -4.77
N ALA A 116 -16.28 -4.09 -5.70
CA ALA A 116 -15.64 -2.84 -6.08
C ALA A 116 -15.51 -1.87 -4.87
N TRP A 117 -16.57 -1.73 -4.07
CA TRP A 117 -16.54 -0.94 -2.84
C TRP A 117 -15.56 -1.50 -1.80
N CYS A 118 -15.53 -2.82 -1.63
CA CYS A 118 -14.59 -3.45 -0.71
C CYS A 118 -13.13 -3.20 -1.14
N TRP A 119 -12.81 -3.31 -2.42
CA TRP A 119 -11.47 -3.00 -2.94
C TRP A 119 -11.13 -1.52 -2.84
N PHE A 120 -12.10 -0.63 -3.06
CA PHE A 120 -11.92 0.80 -2.83
C PHE A 120 -11.57 1.10 -1.37
N GLY A 121 -12.34 0.54 -0.44
CA GLY A 121 -12.10 0.68 1.00
C GLY A 121 -10.75 0.09 1.42
N LEU A 122 -10.41 -1.11 0.93
CA LEU A 122 -9.15 -1.76 1.21
C LEU A 122 -7.95 -0.93 0.72
N GLY A 123 -8.01 -0.42 -0.51
CA GLY A 123 -6.98 0.47 -1.06
C GLY A 123 -6.80 1.74 -0.22
N THR A 124 -7.92 2.34 0.20
CA THR A 124 -7.93 3.54 1.06
C THR A 124 -7.28 3.26 2.42
N ILE A 125 -7.66 2.17 3.09
CA ILE A 125 -7.09 1.78 4.38
C ILE A 125 -5.60 1.47 4.24
N LYS A 126 -5.19 0.75 3.19
CA LYS A 126 -3.77 0.47 2.91
C LYS A 126 -2.96 1.74 2.72
N GLY A 127 -3.50 2.71 1.98
CA GLY A 127 -2.88 4.02 1.81
C GLY A 127 -2.71 4.78 3.13
N LEU A 128 -3.76 4.81 3.96
CA LEU A 128 -3.70 5.44 5.29
C LEU A 128 -2.65 4.79 6.19
N ILE A 129 -2.63 3.45 6.26
CA ILE A 129 -1.63 2.69 7.03
C ILE A 129 -0.21 3.04 6.57
N ALA A 130 0.03 3.04 5.26
CA ALA A 130 1.32 3.44 4.71
C ALA A 130 1.67 4.88 5.08
N GLY A 131 0.71 5.80 4.96
CA GLY A 131 0.85 7.19 5.35
C GLY A 131 1.24 7.38 6.81
N VAL A 132 0.59 6.67 7.74
CA VAL A 132 0.93 6.68 9.17
C VAL A 132 2.37 6.20 9.39
N ILE A 133 2.73 5.04 8.82
CA ILE A 133 4.06 4.45 9.00
C ILE A 133 5.15 5.41 8.49
N LEU A 134 4.96 5.98 7.30
CA LEU A 134 5.92 6.92 6.71
C LEU A 134 5.99 8.23 7.51
N GLY A 135 4.84 8.76 7.94
CA GLY A 135 4.75 9.98 8.74
C GLY A 135 5.44 9.88 10.10
N LEU A 136 5.52 8.67 10.68
CA LEU A 136 6.18 8.41 11.96
C LEU A 136 7.67 8.09 11.82
N LEU A 137 8.05 7.32 10.79
CA LEU A 137 9.41 6.76 10.71
C LEU A 137 10.36 7.59 9.84
N ILE A 138 9.85 8.28 8.82
CA ILE A 138 10.64 9.12 7.92
C ILE A 138 10.54 10.57 8.41
N VAL A 139 11.61 11.03 9.05
CA VAL A 139 11.75 12.38 9.62
C VAL A 139 12.61 13.27 8.71
N GLU A 140 12.56 14.59 8.93
CA GLU A 140 13.41 15.51 8.19
C GLU A 140 14.90 15.34 8.50
N GLU A 141 15.71 15.67 7.50
CA GLU A 141 17.15 15.81 7.68
C GLU A 141 17.42 17.02 8.58
N ARG A 142 18.07 16.78 9.73
CA ARG A 142 18.65 17.87 10.51
C ARG A 142 19.89 18.33 9.75
N ASN A 143 19.73 19.35 8.91
CA ASN A 143 20.88 20.07 8.36
C ASN A 143 21.62 20.67 9.56
N GLY A 144 22.80 20.11 9.86
CA GLY A 144 23.73 20.65 10.84
C GLY A 144 24.36 21.94 10.34
#